data_AF-A8EVH7-F1
#
_entry.id   AF-A8EVH7-F1
#
_cell.length_a   1.000
_cell.length_b   1.000
_cell.length_c   1.000
_cell.angle_alpha   90.00
_cell.angle_beta   90.00
_cell.angle_gamma   90.00
#
_symmetry.space_group_name_H-M   'P 1'
#
loop_
_entity.id
_entity.type
_entity.pdbx_description
1 polymer ?
#
loop_
_entity_poly.entity_id
_entity_poly.type
_entity_poly.pdbx_seq_one_letter_code
_entity_poly.pdbx_strand_id
1 'polypeptide(L)'
;MNLNEFERTDYSGLYISKEEHPEFGKKYIARFQYDKKRYVKVLGFSKKDKLTLKVASSLLEDFKNSVIKNVQEKSIVKIKDENITPKKDLKENETIKKLQEENKYLKSILGDYKNLDTHTLSEGIQKIYDLQALKPYQIELIKLQDWLEKVNKRMIIIFEGRDASGKGGAIRRITRYMNNKHYRVVALGKPTETQKNQWFLQRYITHFPTGGEIVLFDRSWYNRAMVEPIFGFCTPEEHEIFMEDIVNFEQDLVRQGMILIKLYFSVSKEEQKRRFDRRIHDPLRHWKFSEVDMQAQDLWDEFSEKKYEMLRRTTSRSAPWHIVRSDDKHLARLEAMKIILNSVDYDGRNYSLNFEANEDINISVQRELLQMRKTKDY
;
A
#
# COMPACT_ATOMS: atom_id res chain seq x y z
N MET A 1 36.10 -16.52 0.06
CA MET A 1 36.18 -15.08 -0.24
C MET A 1 35.58 -14.33 0.93
N ASN A 2 36.37 -13.52 1.62
CA ASN A 2 35.92 -12.78 2.79
C ASN A 2 35.16 -11.53 2.32
N LEU A 3 33.90 -11.40 2.74
CA LEU A 3 33.02 -10.32 2.25
C LEU A 3 33.27 -8.97 2.93
N ASN A 4 34.02 -8.97 4.03
CA ASN A 4 34.36 -7.76 4.77
C ASN A 4 35.35 -6.86 4.01
N GLU A 5 36.03 -7.42 3.00
CA GLU A 5 37.01 -6.77 2.13
C GLU A 5 36.35 -6.01 0.95
N PHE A 6 35.02 -6.02 0.85
CA PHE A 6 34.27 -5.44 -0.27
C PHE A 6 33.22 -4.43 0.19
N GLU A 7 33.04 -3.37 -0.60
CA GLU A 7 32.01 -2.35 -0.45
C GLU A 7 30.87 -2.56 -1.44
N ARG A 8 29.66 -2.18 -1.03
CA ARG A 8 28.48 -2.20 -1.89
C ARG A 8 28.54 -1.02 -2.86
N THR A 9 28.15 -1.26 -4.11
CA THR A 9 27.91 -0.20 -5.09
C THR A 9 26.43 0.16 -5.12
N ASP A 10 26.07 1.19 -5.89
CA ASP A 10 24.67 1.59 -6.13
C ASP A 10 23.86 0.51 -6.87
N TYR A 11 24.52 -0.49 -7.47
CA TYR A 11 23.88 -1.62 -8.12
C TYR A 11 23.78 -2.82 -7.17
N SER A 12 22.54 -3.23 -6.88
CA SER A 12 22.27 -4.38 -6.01
C SER A 12 22.90 -5.66 -6.54
N GLY A 13 23.74 -6.27 -5.72
CA GLY A 13 24.49 -7.47 -6.07
C GLY A 13 25.85 -7.21 -6.74
N LEU A 14 26.26 -5.95 -6.93
CA LEU A 14 27.59 -5.58 -7.39
C LEU A 14 28.40 -4.97 -6.24
N TYR A 15 29.62 -5.46 -6.07
CA TYR A 15 30.53 -5.04 -5.01
C TYR A 15 31.92 -4.76 -5.57
N ILE A 16 32.67 -3.89 -4.91
CA ILE A 16 34.03 -3.49 -5.28
C ILE A 16 34.98 -3.70 -4.10
N SER A 17 36.23 -4.10 -4.33
CA SER A 17 37.20 -4.27 -3.24
C SER A 17 37.54 -2.93 -2.59
N LYS A 18 37.69 -2.96 -1.26
CA LYS A 18 38.14 -1.81 -0.47
C LYS A 18 39.58 -1.45 -0.81
N GLU A 19 40.43 -2.46 -0.84
CA GLU A 19 41.84 -2.32 -1.20
C GLU A 19 42.05 -2.41 -2.72
N GLU A 20 43.01 -1.62 -3.20
CA GLU A 20 43.37 -1.54 -4.61
C GLU A 20 44.69 -2.27 -4.85
N HIS A 21 44.70 -3.22 -5.79
CA HIS A 21 45.94 -3.92 -6.16
C HIS A 21 46.83 -3.00 -7.03
N PRO A 22 48.15 -2.91 -6.77
CA PRO A 22 49.04 -1.98 -7.49
C PRO A 22 49.01 -2.17 -9.01
N GLU A 23 49.01 -3.42 -9.47
CA GLU A 23 49.06 -3.78 -10.89
C GLU A 23 47.67 -3.89 -11.55
N PHE A 24 46.64 -4.29 -10.80
CA PHE A 24 45.35 -4.69 -11.39
C PHE A 24 44.21 -3.72 -11.06
N GLY A 25 44.33 -2.90 -10.02
CA GLY A 25 43.28 -1.98 -9.57
C GLY A 25 42.26 -2.64 -8.65
N LYS A 26 41.10 -2.00 -8.48
CA LYS A 26 40.02 -2.48 -7.62
C LYS A 26 39.25 -3.60 -8.30
N LYS A 27 38.88 -4.61 -7.52
CA LYS A 27 38.24 -5.84 -7.99
C LYS A 27 36.73 -5.71 -7.91
N TYR A 28 36.02 -5.94 -9.02
CA TYR A 28 34.57 -6.02 -9.07
C TYR A 28 34.09 -7.45 -8.91
N ILE A 29 33.07 -7.64 -8.07
CA ILE A 29 32.41 -8.93 -7.89
C ILE A 29 30.89 -8.82 -7.99
N ALA A 30 30.29 -9.78 -8.67
CA ALA A 30 28.87 -10.03 -8.68
C ALA A 30 28.51 -11.03 -7.58
N ARG A 31 27.47 -10.74 -6.81
CA ARG A 31 26.90 -11.64 -5.82
C ARG A 31 25.38 -11.49 -5.75
N PHE A 32 24.67 -12.59 -5.96
CA PHE A 32 23.22 -12.66 -5.82
C PHE A 32 22.79 -14.06 -5.37
N GLN A 33 21.51 -14.20 -5.01
CA GLN A 33 20.90 -15.47 -4.64
C GLN A 33 19.79 -15.80 -5.64
N TYR A 34 19.80 -17.03 -6.15
CA TYR A 34 18.79 -17.55 -7.07
C TYR A 34 18.56 -19.04 -6.77
N ASP A 35 17.30 -19.49 -6.76
CA ASP A 35 16.91 -20.87 -6.42
C ASP A 35 17.59 -21.41 -5.14
N LYS A 36 17.49 -20.64 -4.04
CA LYS A 36 18.10 -20.95 -2.72
C LYS A 36 19.63 -21.15 -2.73
N LYS A 37 20.32 -20.91 -3.84
CA LYS A 37 21.78 -20.98 -3.98
C LYS A 37 22.38 -19.59 -4.14
N ARG A 38 23.55 -19.39 -3.54
CA ARG A 38 24.31 -18.13 -3.61
C ARG A 38 25.35 -18.23 -4.72
N TYR A 39 25.34 -17.26 -5.62
CA TYR A 39 26.29 -17.17 -6.72
C TYR A 39 27.23 -15.99 -6.47
N VAL A 40 28.52 -16.23 -6.69
CA VAL A 40 29.56 -15.21 -6.59
C VAL A 40 30.48 -15.36 -7.79
N LYS A 41 30.78 -14.27 -8.49
CA LYS A 41 31.73 -14.25 -9.61
C LYS A 41 32.55 -12.97 -9.59
N VAL A 42 33.84 -13.09 -9.84
CA VAL A 42 34.71 -11.94 -10.10
C VAL A 42 34.46 -11.47 -11.54
N LEU A 43 34.09 -10.20 -11.70
CA LEU A 43 33.77 -9.61 -13.00
C LEU A 43 35.01 -9.07 -13.71
N GLY A 44 36.00 -8.59 -12.94
CA GLY A 44 37.25 -8.04 -13.46
C GLY A 44 37.83 -6.98 -12.54
N PHE A 45 38.85 -6.27 -13.01
CA PHE A 45 39.54 -5.23 -12.26
C PHE A 45 39.54 -3.88 -12.97
N SER A 46 39.52 -2.80 -12.19
CA SER A 46 39.38 -1.44 -12.70
C SER A 46 40.53 -0.99 -13.62
N LYS A 47 41.77 -1.38 -13.35
CA LYS A 47 42.94 -0.99 -14.15
C LYS A 47 43.27 -2.01 -15.25
N LYS A 48 43.35 -3.29 -14.89
CA LYS A 48 43.72 -4.36 -15.82
C LYS A 48 42.74 -4.46 -17.00
N ASP A 49 41.45 -4.44 -16.69
CA ASP A 49 40.38 -4.69 -17.66
C ASP A 49 39.66 -3.39 -18.07
N LYS A 50 40.18 -2.22 -17.63
CA LYS A 50 39.57 -0.89 -17.79
C LYS A 50 38.07 -0.87 -17.43
N LEU A 51 37.71 -1.62 -16.38
CA LEU A 51 36.32 -1.86 -16.03
C LEU A 51 35.69 -0.65 -15.33
N THR A 52 34.65 -0.08 -15.92
CA THR A 52 33.83 0.97 -15.31
C THR A 52 32.60 0.37 -14.63
N LEU A 53 31.98 1.12 -13.71
CA LEU A 53 30.74 0.72 -13.02
C LEU A 53 29.63 0.28 -13.98
N LYS A 54 29.45 1.01 -15.09
CA LYS A 54 28.44 0.70 -16.12
C LYS A 54 28.73 -0.59 -16.89
N VAL A 55 30.00 -0.89 -17.15
CA VAL A 55 30.40 -2.15 -17.79
C VAL A 55 30.26 -3.31 -16.80
N ALA A 56 30.65 -3.09 -15.54
CA ALA A 56 30.49 -4.07 -14.47
C ALA A 56 29.01 -4.41 -14.20
N SER A 57 28.10 -3.43 -14.28
CA SER A 57 26.66 -3.70 -14.16
C SER A 57 26.11 -4.53 -15.33
N SER A 58 26.59 -4.29 -16.56
CA SER A 58 26.22 -5.13 -17.71
C SER A 58 26.72 -6.57 -17.51
N LEU A 59 27.97 -6.74 -17.08
CA LEU A 59 28.56 -8.06 -16.82
C LEU A 59 27.88 -8.81 -15.66
N LEU A 60 27.34 -8.08 -14.67
CA LEU A 60 26.50 -8.64 -13.62
C LEU A 60 25.20 -9.22 -14.21
N GLU A 61 24.52 -8.49 -15.09
CA GLU A 61 23.30 -8.97 -15.73
C GLU A 61 23.57 -10.15 -16.68
N ASP A 62 24.66 -10.10 -17.46
CA ASP A 62 25.08 -11.24 -18.28
C ASP A 62 25.37 -12.47 -17.42
N PHE A 63 26.00 -12.28 -16.26
CA PHE A 63 26.25 -13.37 -15.32
C PHE A 63 24.94 -13.91 -14.70
N LYS A 64 23.99 -13.05 -14.31
CA LYS A 64 22.67 -13.49 -13.84
C LYS A 64 21.94 -14.28 -14.91
N ASN A 65 21.89 -13.78 -16.14
CA ASN A 65 21.26 -14.44 -17.27
C ASN A 65 21.93 -15.78 -17.59
N SER A 66 23.27 -15.86 -17.53
CA SER A 66 24.01 -17.10 -17.69
C SER A 66 23.70 -18.12 -16.59
N VAL A 67 23.54 -17.69 -15.33
CA VAL A 67 23.15 -18.59 -14.24
C VAL A 67 21.72 -19.08 -14.41
N ILE A 68 20.79 -18.18 -14.79
CA ILE A 68 19.39 -18.54 -15.04
C ILE A 68 19.30 -19.53 -16.22
N LYS A 69 20.01 -19.24 -17.33
CA LYS A 69 20.06 -20.10 -18.52
C LYS A 69 20.75 -21.43 -18.23
N ASN A 70 21.85 -21.46 -17.47
CA ASN A 70 22.51 -22.70 -17.06
C ASN A 70 21.68 -23.53 -16.07
N VAL A 71 20.87 -22.91 -15.21
CA VAL A 71 19.92 -23.63 -14.35
C VAL A 71 18.80 -24.21 -15.21
N GLN A 72 18.27 -23.46 -16.17
CA GLN A 72 17.30 -23.94 -17.16
C GLN A 72 17.88 -25.06 -18.04
N GLU A 73 19.10 -24.91 -18.56
CA GLU A 73 19.81 -25.92 -19.35
C GLU A 73 20.19 -27.13 -18.51
N LYS A 74 20.57 -27.01 -17.22
CA LYS A 74 20.79 -28.18 -16.34
C LYS A 74 19.49 -28.91 -16.00
N SER A 75 18.35 -28.22 -15.97
CA SER A 75 17.04 -28.89 -15.95
C SER A 75 16.66 -29.54 -17.28
N ILE A 76 17.19 -29.05 -18.42
CA ILE A 76 16.96 -29.62 -19.76
C ILE A 76 17.95 -30.75 -20.12
N VAL A 77 19.18 -30.72 -19.62
CA VAL A 77 20.26 -31.69 -19.90
C VAL A 77 20.09 -32.96 -19.06
N LYS A 78 19.40 -32.90 -17.91
CA LYS A 78 18.93 -34.12 -17.22
C LYS A 78 17.91 -34.96 -18.02
N ILE A 79 17.47 -34.48 -19.20
CA ILE A 79 16.48 -35.13 -20.07
C ILE A 79 17.13 -35.73 -21.34
N LYS A 80 18.45 -35.58 -21.57
CA LYS A 80 19.09 -36.06 -22.80
C LYS A 80 20.39 -36.80 -22.51
N ASP A 81 20.28 -38.10 -22.26
CA ASP A 81 21.21 -39.15 -22.73
C ASP A 81 20.80 -40.50 -22.12
N GLU A 82 19.69 -41.05 -22.61
CA GLU A 82 19.54 -42.50 -22.72
C GLU A 82 19.03 -42.80 -24.12
N ASN A 83 19.72 -43.68 -24.84
CA ASN A 83 19.36 -44.12 -26.18
C ASN A 83 17.98 -44.80 -26.15
N ILE A 84 16.93 -44.05 -26.48
CA ILE A 84 15.58 -44.60 -26.64
C ILE A 84 15.47 -45.20 -28.06
N THR A 85 15.84 -46.47 -28.16
CA THR A 85 14.99 -47.44 -28.89
C THR A 85 13.54 -47.27 -28.40
N PRO A 86 12.52 -47.27 -29.28
CA PRO A 86 11.18 -46.81 -28.94
C PRO A 86 10.57 -47.66 -27.84
N LYS A 87 10.57 -47.16 -26.60
CA LYS A 87 9.70 -47.62 -25.52
C LYS A 87 8.78 -46.48 -25.12
N LYS A 88 7.48 -46.72 -25.36
CA LYS A 88 6.35 -45.94 -24.86
C LYS A 88 6.48 -45.73 -23.35
N ASP A 89 6.76 -44.50 -22.91
CA ASP A 89 6.49 -44.10 -21.53
C ASP A 89 5.11 -43.43 -21.44
N LEU A 90 4.16 -44.19 -20.88
CA LEU A 90 2.76 -43.80 -20.71
C LEU A 90 2.57 -42.54 -19.83
N LYS A 91 3.55 -42.18 -18.98
CA LYS A 91 3.45 -41.08 -17.99
C LYS A 91 3.67 -39.67 -18.56
N GLU A 92 4.52 -39.49 -19.56
CA GLU A 92 4.66 -38.18 -20.25
C GLU A 92 3.43 -37.85 -21.08
N ASN A 93 2.83 -38.86 -21.70
CA ASN A 93 1.55 -38.72 -22.42
C ASN A 93 0.39 -38.38 -21.46
N GLU A 94 0.36 -38.93 -20.25
CA GLU A 94 -0.63 -38.55 -19.23
C GLU A 94 -0.44 -37.11 -18.74
N THR A 95 0.81 -36.67 -18.57
CA THR A 95 1.11 -35.30 -18.13
C THR A 95 0.75 -34.27 -19.21
N ILE A 96 1.08 -34.56 -20.47
CA ILE A 96 0.71 -33.73 -21.61
C ILE A 96 -0.81 -33.71 -21.80
N LYS A 97 -1.49 -34.86 -21.66
CA LYS A 97 -2.96 -34.93 -21.69
C LYS A 97 -3.59 -34.09 -20.57
N LYS A 98 -3.08 -34.18 -19.33
CA LYS A 98 -3.55 -33.34 -18.21
C LYS A 98 -3.38 -31.86 -18.50
N LEU A 99 -2.21 -31.43 -19.00
CA LEU A 99 -1.97 -30.03 -19.34
C LEU A 99 -2.83 -29.55 -20.51
N GLN A 100 -3.14 -30.42 -21.48
CA GLN A 100 -4.05 -30.12 -22.58
C GLN A 100 -5.50 -30.05 -22.11
N GLU A 101 -5.93 -30.94 -21.21
CA GLU A 101 -7.25 -30.91 -20.57
C GLU A 101 -7.42 -29.67 -19.71
N GLU A 102 -6.40 -29.31 -18.93
CA GLU A 102 -6.39 -28.10 -18.11
C GLU A 102 -6.41 -26.84 -18.97
N ASN A 103 -5.63 -26.79 -20.07
CA ASN A 103 -5.71 -25.70 -21.05
C ASN A 103 -7.09 -25.63 -21.73
N LYS A 104 -7.67 -26.78 -22.09
CA LYS A 104 -9.01 -26.85 -22.69
C LYS A 104 -10.06 -26.38 -21.71
N TYR A 105 -9.93 -26.74 -20.44
CA TYR A 105 -10.78 -26.30 -19.35
C TYR A 105 -10.64 -24.78 -19.12
N LEU A 106 -9.43 -24.26 -19.00
CA LEU A 106 -9.17 -22.82 -18.89
C LEU A 106 -9.71 -22.05 -20.10
N LYS A 107 -9.53 -22.55 -21.32
CA LYS A 107 -10.13 -21.98 -22.54
C LYS A 107 -11.66 -22.07 -22.52
N SER A 108 -12.23 -23.14 -21.97
CA SER A 108 -13.69 -23.27 -21.80
C SER A 108 -14.25 -22.28 -20.77
N ILE A 109 -13.50 -21.98 -19.69
CA ILE A 109 -13.85 -20.96 -18.71
C ILE A 109 -13.76 -19.55 -19.33
N LEU A 110 -12.72 -19.31 -20.13
CA LEU A 110 -12.50 -18.04 -20.83
C LEU A 110 -13.54 -17.75 -21.91
N GLY A 111 -14.34 -18.73 -22.33
CA GLY A 111 -15.38 -18.57 -23.34
C GLY A 111 -14.81 -18.07 -24.67
N ASP A 112 -15.53 -17.16 -25.34
CA ASP A 112 -15.06 -16.53 -26.57
C ASP A 112 -14.08 -15.38 -26.26
N TYR A 113 -12.89 -15.74 -25.78
CA TYR A 113 -11.82 -14.80 -25.38
C TYR A 113 -11.39 -13.82 -26.49
N LYS A 114 -11.80 -14.06 -27.73
CA LYS A 114 -11.58 -13.16 -28.86
C LYS A 114 -12.54 -11.95 -28.87
N ASN A 115 -13.69 -12.05 -28.20
CA ASN A 115 -14.66 -10.97 -28.04
C ASN A 115 -14.51 -10.22 -26.70
N LEU A 116 -13.53 -10.62 -25.86
CA LEU A 116 -13.22 -9.95 -24.61
C LEU A 116 -12.49 -8.63 -24.90
N ASP A 117 -13.02 -7.53 -24.36
CA ASP A 117 -12.37 -6.24 -24.40
C ASP A 117 -10.95 -6.34 -23.78
N THR A 118 -9.94 -6.11 -24.62
CA THR A 118 -8.53 -6.20 -24.23
C THR A 118 -8.18 -5.27 -23.07
N HIS A 119 -8.85 -4.13 -22.97
CA HIS A 119 -8.68 -3.19 -21.87
C HIS A 119 -9.19 -3.80 -20.55
N THR A 120 -10.41 -4.33 -20.53
CA THR A 120 -10.99 -5.03 -19.38
C THR A 120 -10.11 -6.19 -18.90
N LEU A 121 -9.54 -6.97 -19.81
CA LEU A 121 -8.63 -8.07 -19.46
C LEU A 121 -7.34 -7.54 -18.80
N SER A 122 -6.73 -6.51 -19.38
CA SER A 122 -5.53 -5.87 -18.83
C SER A 122 -5.77 -5.31 -17.42
N GLU A 123 -6.88 -4.60 -17.23
CA GLU A 123 -7.28 -4.09 -15.90
C GLU A 123 -7.49 -5.23 -14.90
N GLY A 124 -8.11 -6.33 -15.32
CA GLY A 124 -8.33 -7.52 -14.50
C GLY A 124 -7.03 -8.17 -14.05
N ILE A 125 -6.08 -8.33 -14.97
CA ILE A 125 -4.74 -8.88 -14.69
C ILE A 125 -3.97 -7.96 -13.75
N GLN A 126 -3.93 -6.66 -14.03
CA GLN A 126 -3.23 -5.67 -13.19
C GLN A 126 -3.77 -5.71 -11.76
N LYS A 127 -5.10 -5.79 -11.61
CA LYS A 127 -5.74 -5.91 -10.29
C LYS A 127 -5.32 -7.17 -9.53
N ILE A 128 -5.02 -8.27 -10.19
CA ILE A 128 -4.48 -9.48 -9.53
C ILE A 128 -3.06 -9.19 -9.03
N TYR A 129 -2.20 -8.62 -9.87
CA TYR A 129 -0.84 -8.25 -9.48
C TYR A 129 -0.83 -7.26 -8.32
N ASP A 130 -1.65 -6.22 -8.36
CA ASP A 130 -1.84 -5.24 -7.29
C ASP A 130 -2.19 -5.93 -5.97
N LEU A 131 -3.11 -6.90 -5.99
CA LEU A 131 -3.51 -7.63 -4.79
C LEU A 131 -2.41 -8.55 -4.27
N GLN A 132 -1.57 -9.11 -5.15
CA GLN A 132 -0.39 -9.89 -4.75
C GLN A 132 0.68 -8.99 -4.13
N ALA A 133 0.90 -7.80 -4.69
CA ALA A 133 1.87 -6.83 -4.20
C ALA A 133 1.55 -6.31 -2.78
N LEU A 134 0.27 -6.31 -2.38
CA LEU A 134 -0.13 -5.95 -1.00
C LEU A 134 0.14 -7.05 0.03
N LYS A 135 0.23 -8.33 -0.38
CA LYS A 135 0.31 -9.45 0.58
C LYS A 135 1.50 -9.37 1.55
N PRO A 136 2.72 -9.00 1.13
CA PRO A 136 3.82 -8.88 2.08
C PRO A 136 3.53 -7.86 3.18
N TYR A 137 2.95 -6.71 2.85
CA TYR A 137 2.56 -5.70 3.84
C TYR A 137 1.40 -6.16 4.73
N GLN A 138 0.49 -6.98 4.20
CA GLN A 138 -0.56 -7.59 5.00
C GLN A 138 -0.02 -8.61 6.01
N ILE A 139 1.05 -9.34 5.67
CA ILE A 139 1.77 -10.19 6.63
C ILE A 139 2.36 -9.33 7.76
N GLU A 140 2.95 -8.20 7.40
CA GLU A 140 3.49 -7.26 8.40
C GLU A 140 2.39 -6.66 9.29
N LEU A 141 1.19 -6.41 8.77
CA LEU A 141 0.05 -5.95 9.58
C LEU A 141 -0.39 -6.98 10.61
N ILE A 142 -0.29 -8.28 10.30
CA ILE A 142 -0.56 -9.35 11.27
C ILE A 142 0.49 -9.31 12.39
N LYS A 143 1.77 -9.17 12.06
CA LYS A 143 2.84 -9.04 13.07
C LYS A 143 2.67 -7.82 13.95
N LEU A 144 2.28 -6.68 13.36
CA LEU A 144 1.97 -5.46 14.09
C LEU A 144 0.79 -5.68 15.05
N GLN A 145 -0.27 -6.36 14.60
CA GLN A 145 -1.41 -6.69 15.45
C GLN A 145 -0.99 -7.58 16.63
N ASP A 146 -0.24 -8.66 16.38
CA ASP A 146 0.27 -9.56 17.41
C ASP A 146 1.16 -8.83 18.41
N TRP A 147 1.97 -7.87 17.94
CA TRP A 147 2.82 -7.05 18.80
C TRP A 147 1.98 -6.13 19.69
N LEU A 148 0.99 -5.41 19.15
CA LEU A 148 0.10 -4.54 19.92
C LEU A 148 -0.60 -5.30 21.05
N GLU A 149 -1.04 -6.53 20.77
CA GLU A 149 -1.64 -7.43 21.77
C GLU A 149 -0.66 -7.76 22.89
N LYS A 150 0.56 -8.21 22.55
CA LYS A 150 1.60 -8.56 23.53
C LYS A 150 2.00 -7.39 24.42
N VAL A 151 2.12 -6.19 23.87
CA VAL A 151 2.52 -4.98 24.61
C VAL A 151 1.33 -4.19 25.15
N ASN A 152 0.11 -4.71 24.99
CA ASN A 152 -1.14 -4.11 25.45
C ASN A 152 -1.35 -2.65 24.98
N LYS A 153 -0.89 -2.33 23.76
CA LYS A 153 -1.00 -0.97 23.17
C LYS A 153 -2.32 -0.79 22.43
N ARG A 154 -2.82 0.44 22.43
CA ARG A 154 -4.11 0.84 21.85
C ARG A 154 -3.87 1.61 20.57
N MET A 155 -4.55 1.26 19.48
CA MET A 155 -4.40 1.96 18.19
C MET A 155 -5.73 2.42 17.63
N ILE A 156 -5.80 3.69 17.24
CA ILE A 156 -6.90 4.28 16.47
C ILE A 156 -6.36 4.72 15.11
N ILE A 157 -7.07 4.34 14.05
CA ILE A 157 -6.77 4.76 12.68
C ILE A 157 -8.01 5.43 12.11
N ILE A 158 -7.90 6.71 11.79
CA ILE A 158 -8.97 7.52 11.20
C ILE A 158 -8.80 7.57 9.69
N PHE A 159 -9.87 7.25 8.97
CA PHE A 159 -9.95 7.39 7.53
C PHE A 159 -10.93 8.52 7.22
N GLU A 160 -10.40 9.68 6.83
CA GLU A 160 -11.15 10.80 6.29
C GLU A 160 -10.85 11.02 4.81
N GLY A 161 -11.64 11.88 4.18
CA GLY A 161 -11.52 12.22 2.77
C GLY A 161 -12.88 12.32 2.10
N ARG A 162 -12.89 12.89 0.89
CA ARG A 162 -14.12 13.07 0.10
C ARG A 162 -14.84 11.75 -0.16
N ASP A 163 -16.11 11.84 -0.53
CA ASP A 163 -16.83 10.67 -1.02
C ASP A 163 -16.18 10.12 -2.28
N ALA A 164 -16.27 8.80 -2.43
CA ALA A 164 -15.57 8.05 -3.46
C ALA A 164 -14.03 8.09 -3.45
N SER A 165 -13.37 8.69 -2.46
CA SER A 165 -11.90 8.69 -2.36
C SER A 165 -11.27 7.30 -2.15
N GLY A 166 -12.01 6.34 -1.58
CA GLY A 166 -11.57 4.94 -1.51
C GLY A 166 -11.32 4.39 -0.10
N LYS A 167 -11.61 5.16 0.95
CA LYS A 167 -11.51 4.81 2.39
C LYS A 167 -11.91 3.36 2.72
N GLY A 168 -13.19 3.02 2.61
CA GLY A 168 -13.66 1.66 2.92
C GLY A 168 -13.02 0.56 2.06
N GLY A 169 -12.55 0.89 0.84
CA GLY A 169 -11.78 -0.03 0.02
C GLY A 169 -10.37 -0.29 0.57
N ALA A 170 -9.74 0.72 1.19
CA ALA A 170 -8.47 0.59 1.89
C ALA A 170 -8.62 -0.16 3.22
N ILE A 171 -9.61 0.21 4.04
CA ILE A 171 -9.94 -0.50 5.29
C ILE A 171 -10.10 -1.99 5.03
N ARG A 172 -10.92 -2.39 4.05
CA ARG A 172 -11.13 -3.79 3.68
C ARG A 172 -9.87 -4.53 3.22
N ARG A 173 -8.85 -3.82 2.73
CA ARG A 173 -7.58 -4.42 2.31
C ARG A 173 -6.61 -4.53 3.47
N ILE A 174 -6.57 -3.54 4.33
CA ILE A 174 -5.80 -3.56 5.58
C ILE A 174 -6.28 -4.72 6.47
N THR A 175 -7.58 -4.81 6.73
CA THR A 175 -8.14 -5.78 7.67
C THR A 175 -8.34 -7.18 7.11
N ARG A 176 -8.07 -7.41 5.82
CA ARG A 176 -8.46 -8.64 5.09
C ARG A 176 -7.99 -9.95 5.77
N TYR A 177 -6.80 -9.94 6.35
CA TYR A 177 -6.18 -11.11 6.97
C TYR A 177 -5.88 -10.92 8.47
N MET A 178 -6.29 -9.79 9.05
CA MET A 178 -6.10 -9.53 10.46
C MET A 178 -7.08 -10.38 11.29
N ASN A 179 -6.70 -10.69 12.53
CA ASN A 179 -7.56 -11.38 13.47
C ASN A 179 -8.70 -10.45 13.92
N ASN A 180 -9.94 -10.81 13.58
CA ASN A 180 -11.13 -10.01 13.86
C ASN A 180 -11.46 -9.84 15.35
N LYS A 181 -10.82 -10.60 16.24
CA LYS A 181 -10.96 -10.43 17.69
C LYS A 181 -10.24 -9.20 18.23
N HIS A 182 -9.21 -8.72 17.52
CA HIS A 182 -8.34 -7.63 17.97
C HIS A 182 -8.37 -6.43 17.02
N TYR A 183 -9.35 -6.36 16.12
CA TYR A 183 -9.66 -5.13 15.42
C TYR A 183 -11.17 -4.91 15.30
N ARG A 184 -11.59 -3.64 15.24
CA ARG A 184 -12.97 -3.26 14.94
C ARG A 184 -13.00 -2.16 13.88
N VAL A 185 -13.96 -2.25 12.96
CA VAL A 185 -14.24 -1.17 12.01
C VAL A 185 -15.48 -0.43 12.50
N VAL A 186 -15.36 0.87 12.72
CA VAL A 186 -16.42 1.74 13.21
C VAL A 186 -16.84 2.64 12.07
N ALA A 187 -18.09 2.49 11.62
CA ALA A 187 -18.71 3.30 10.58
C ALA A 187 -20.05 3.81 11.13
N LEU A 188 -20.02 4.94 11.83
CA LEU A 188 -21.20 5.50 12.47
C LEU A 188 -22.10 6.21 11.45
N GLY A 189 -23.40 5.96 11.54
CA GLY A 189 -24.41 6.70 10.79
C GLY A 189 -24.70 8.08 11.40
N LYS A 190 -25.77 8.72 10.88
CA LYS A 190 -26.31 9.97 11.42
C LYS A 190 -26.57 9.83 12.93
N PRO A 191 -26.26 10.85 13.75
CA PRO A 191 -26.50 10.79 15.19
C PRO A 191 -28.01 10.67 15.48
N THR A 192 -28.36 9.88 16.50
CA THR A 192 -29.73 9.83 17.03
C THR A 192 -30.08 11.14 17.74
N GLU A 193 -31.36 11.37 18.02
CA GLU A 193 -31.80 12.57 18.73
C GLU A 193 -31.13 12.72 20.09
N THR A 194 -30.95 11.62 20.82
CA THR A 194 -30.17 11.62 22.06
C THR A 194 -28.71 11.98 21.81
N GLN A 195 -28.07 11.42 20.78
CA GLN A 195 -26.65 11.68 20.48
C GLN A 195 -26.38 13.12 20.03
N LYS A 196 -27.35 13.79 19.38
CA LYS A 196 -27.24 15.22 19.04
C LYS A 196 -27.23 16.11 20.27
N ASN A 197 -27.93 15.71 21.32
CA ASN A 197 -28.04 16.42 22.59
C ASN A 197 -27.03 15.93 23.66
N GLN A 198 -26.09 15.08 23.26
CA GLN A 198 -24.96 14.66 24.09
C GLN A 198 -23.73 15.51 23.77
N TRP A 199 -22.70 15.39 24.61
CA TRP A 199 -21.38 15.89 24.22
C TRP A 199 -20.93 15.19 22.93
N PHE A 200 -20.53 15.96 21.92
CA PHE A 200 -20.27 15.48 20.56
C PHE A 200 -19.34 14.25 20.50
N LEU A 201 -18.26 14.24 21.30
CA LEU A 201 -17.27 13.16 21.29
C LEU A 201 -17.73 11.89 22.01
N GLN A 202 -18.78 11.97 22.84
CA GLN A 202 -19.27 10.86 23.66
C GLN A 202 -19.59 9.62 22.83
N ARG A 203 -20.26 9.79 21.69
CA ARG A 203 -20.63 8.68 20.80
C ARG A 203 -19.43 8.00 20.11
N TYR A 204 -18.29 8.67 20.04
CA TYR A 204 -17.08 8.10 19.43
C TYR A 204 -16.24 7.38 20.48
N ILE A 205 -16.14 7.95 21.69
CA ILE A 205 -15.36 7.40 22.81
C ILE A 205 -15.86 6.02 23.22
N THR A 206 -17.16 5.74 23.11
CA THR A 206 -17.74 4.42 23.37
C THR A 206 -17.16 3.30 22.50
N HIS A 207 -16.51 3.65 21.38
CA HIS A 207 -15.90 2.68 20.47
C HIS A 207 -14.39 2.56 20.59
N PHE A 208 -13.74 3.30 21.48
CA PHE A 208 -12.28 3.33 21.59
C PHE A 208 -11.68 1.95 21.89
N PRO A 209 -10.43 1.71 21.49
CA PRO A 209 -9.76 0.44 21.72
C PRO A 209 -9.44 0.23 23.20
N THR A 210 -9.61 -1.01 23.64
CA THR A 210 -8.92 -1.57 24.80
C THR A 210 -7.51 -2.00 24.42
N GLY A 211 -6.67 -2.34 25.41
CA GLY A 211 -5.28 -2.71 25.15
C GLY A 211 -5.18 -3.92 24.21
N GLY A 212 -4.29 -3.82 23.21
CA GLY A 212 -4.16 -4.81 22.14
C GLY A 212 -5.13 -4.65 20.97
N GLU A 213 -6.10 -3.74 21.03
CA GLU A 213 -7.05 -3.53 19.95
C GLU A 213 -6.62 -2.43 18.96
N ILE A 214 -6.98 -2.65 17.69
CA ILE A 214 -6.95 -1.64 16.62
C ILE A 214 -8.38 -1.25 16.25
N VAL A 215 -8.71 0.04 16.33
CA VAL A 215 -10.01 0.55 15.87
C VAL A 215 -9.81 1.41 14.63
N LEU A 216 -10.47 1.02 13.53
CA LEU A 216 -10.46 1.73 12.26
C LEU A 216 -11.77 2.49 12.08
N PHE A 217 -11.71 3.81 12.08
CA PHE A 217 -12.85 4.69 11.88
C PHE A 217 -13.03 5.00 10.38
N ASP A 218 -14.11 4.50 9.75
CA ASP A 218 -14.54 4.93 8.41
C ASP A 218 -15.41 6.17 8.57
N ARG A 219 -14.78 7.34 8.41
CA ARG A 219 -15.21 8.62 9.01
C ARG A 219 -15.14 8.61 10.53
N SER A 220 -15.06 9.80 11.11
CA SER A 220 -14.77 10.01 12.54
C SER A 220 -15.42 11.30 13.06
N TRP A 221 -14.96 11.76 14.22
CA TRP A 221 -15.31 13.07 14.77
C TRP A 221 -15.01 14.25 13.81
N TYR A 222 -14.13 14.06 12.82
CA TYR A 222 -13.89 15.04 11.76
C TYR A 222 -15.05 15.26 10.80
N ASN A 223 -16.17 14.53 10.92
CA ASN A 223 -17.42 14.92 10.28
C ASN A 223 -17.80 16.38 10.62
N ARG A 224 -17.54 16.83 11.86
CA ARG A 224 -17.79 18.21 12.32
C ARG A 224 -16.82 19.23 11.74
N ALA A 225 -15.64 18.84 11.27
CA ALA A 225 -14.75 19.71 10.51
C ALA A 225 -15.16 19.87 9.04
N MET A 226 -15.86 18.88 8.48
CA MET A 226 -16.03 18.74 7.04
C MET A 226 -17.50 18.80 6.63
N VAL A 227 -18.23 17.68 6.80
CA VAL A 227 -19.56 17.49 6.22
C VAL A 227 -20.61 18.30 6.96
N GLU A 228 -20.56 18.34 8.29
CA GLU A 228 -21.58 19.00 9.11
C GLU A 228 -21.72 20.51 8.82
N PRO A 229 -20.64 21.32 8.76
CA PRO A 229 -20.78 22.76 8.51
C PRO A 229 -21.27 23.08 7.08
N ILE A 230 -20.96 22.23 6.08
CA ILE A 230 -21.35 22.45 4.68
C ILE A 230 -22.87 22.25 4.50
N PHE A 231 -23.42 21.21 5.13
CA PHE A 231 -24.84 20.88 5.02
C PHE A 231 -25.69 21.43 6.17
N GLY A 232 -25.12 22.25 7.07
CA GLY A 232 -25.83 22.84 8.20
C GLY A 232 -26.28 21.81 9.25
N PHE A 233 -25.53 20.73 9.44
CA PHE A 233 -25.82 19.72 10.48
C PHE A 233 -25.25 20.07 11.86
N CYS A 234 -24.44 21.13 11.93
CA CYS A 234 -24.00 21.75 13.18
C CYS A 234 -24.09 23.27 13.05
N THR A 235 -24.16 23.99 14.17
CA THR A 235 -24.07 25.45 14.15
C THR A 235 -22.64 25.92 13.88
N PRO A 236 -22.42 27.16 13.42
CA PRO A 236 -21.07 27.73 13.28
C PRO A 236 -20.28 27.68 14.59
N GLU A 237 -20.95 27.91 15.73
CA GLU A 237 -20.34 27.87 17.05
C GLU A 237 -19.90 26.44 17.43
N GLU A 238 -20.74 25.43 17.18
CA GLU A 238 -20.37 24.03 17.40
C GLU A 238 -19.16 23.58 16.57
N HIS A 239 -19.09 24.04 15.33
CA HIS A 239 -17.96 23.78 14.45
C HIS A 239 -16.68 24.43 15.01
N GLU A 240 -16.75 25.69 15.42
CA GLU A 240 -15.59 26.42 15.93
C GLU A 240 -15.07 25.81 17.24
N ILE A 241 -15.95 25.50 18.19
CA ILE A 241 -15.61 24.82 19.44
C ILE A 241 -14.89 23.49 19.14
N PHE A 242 -15.43 22.68 18.22
CA PHE A 242 -14.78 21.44 17.82
C PHE A 242 -13.37 21.69 17.25
N MET A 243 -13.21 22.69 16.40
CA MET A 243 -11.96 23.00 15.74
C MET A 243 -10.89 23.54 16.69
N GLU A 244 -11.28 24.22 17.78
CA GLU A 244 -10.38 24.66 18.86
C GLU A 244 -9.96 23.50 19.78
N ASP A 245 -10.89 22.62 20.14
CA ASP A 245 -10.66 21.62 21.18
C ASP A 245 -10.03 20.32 20.66
N ILE A 246 -10.25 19.97 19.38
CA ILE A 246 -9.96 18.60 18.92
C ILE A 246 -8.48 18.23 19.01
N VAL A 247 -7.58 19.19 18.81
CA VAL A 247 -6.13 18.93 18.93
C VAL A 247 -5.73 18.60 20.36
N ASN A 248 -6.32 19.28 21.35
CA ASN A 248 -6.06 19.01 22.77
C ASN A 248 -6.59 17.63 23.16
N PHE A 249 -7.81 17.31 22.72
CA PHE A 249 -8.39 15.99 22.92
C PHE A 249 -7.50 14.87 22.34
N GLU A 250 -7.04 15.02 21.10
CA GLU A 250 -6.16 14.03 20.46
C GLU A 250 -4.79 13.92 21.14
N GLN A 251 -4.23 15.05 21.59
CA GLN A 251 -3.00 15.06 22.37
C GLN A 251 -3.16 14.25 23.66
N ASP A 252 -4.30 14.38 24.34
CA ASP A 252 -4.58 13.61 25.56
C ASP A 252 -4.58 12.10 25.29
N LEU A 253 -5.18 11.66 24.19
CA LEU A 253 -5.16 10.25 23.79
C LEU A 253 -3.72 9.75 23.57
N VAL A 254 -2.92 10.52 22.84
CA VAL A 254 -1.53 10.16 22.54
C VAL A 254 -0.68 10.15 23.82
N ARG A 255 -0.86 11.12 24.72
CA ARG A 255 -0.17 11.15 26.04
C ARG A 255 -0.51 9.94 26.90
N GLN A 256 -1.74 9.43 26.79
CA GLN A 256 -2.17 8.19 27.44
C GLN A 256 -1.67 6.92 26.71
N GLY A 257 -0.77 7.04 25.73
CA GLY A 257 -0.15 5.93 25.04
C GLY A 257 -1.02 5.27 23.98
N MET A 258 -2.07 5.95 23.51
CA MET A 258 -2.84 5.54 22.33
C MET A 258 -2.11 5.99 21.07
N ILE A 259 -1.93 5.07 20.13
CA ILE A 259 -1.38 5.39 18.81
C ILE A 259 -2.53 5.91 17.96
N LEU A 260 -2.45 7.17 17.54
CA LEU A 260 -3.48 7.82 16.72
C LEU A 260 -2.90 8.13 15.33
N ILE A 261 -3.49 7.53 14.31
CA ILE A 261 -3.11 7.73 12.91
C ILE A 261 -4.27 8.40 12.18
N LYS A 262 -4.00 9.53 11.51
CA LYS A 262 -5.01 10.28 10.76
C LYS A 262 -4.68 10.27 9.28
N LEU A 263 -5.52 9.62 8.48
CA LEU A 263 -5.36 9.48 7.03
C LEU A 263 -6.43 10.29 6.31
N TYR A 264 -6.02 11.21 5.44
CA TYR A 264 -6.92 11.92 4.54
C TYR A 264 -6.74 11.41 3.10
N PHE A 265 -7.74 10.71 2.58
CA PHE A 265 -7.74 10.22 1.20
C PHE A 265 -8.20 11.34 0.26
N SER A 266 -7.24 11.92 -0.47
CA SER A 266 -7.49 12.97 -1.47
C SER A 266 -7.67 12.36 -2.84
N VAL A 267 -8.77 12.66 -3.51
CA VAL A 267 -9.06 12.23 -4.89
C VAL A 267 -9.20 13.50 -5.74
N SER A 268 -8.83 13.46 -7.02
CA SER A 268 -9.10 14.55 -7.96
C SER A 268 -10.60 14.67 -8.27
N LYS A 269 -11.02 15.84 -8.75
CA LYS A 269 -12.42 16.12 -9.08
C LYS A 269 -12.91 15.19 -10.19
N GLU A 270 -12.05 15.00 -11.19
CA GLU A 270 -12.29 14.16 -12.37
C GLU A 270 -12.44 12.69 -11.97
N GLU A 271 -11.53 12.17 -11.15
CA GLU A 271 -11.59 10.77 -10.70
C GLU A 271 -12.76 10.56 -9.73
N GLN A 272 -13.12 11.56 -8.91
CA GLN A 272 -14.32 11.47 -8.08
C GLN A 272 -15.57 11.35 -8.97
N LYS A 273 -15.72 12.22 -9.98
CA LYS A 273 -16.83 12.17 -10.93
C LYS A 273 -16.90 10.82 -11.64
N ARG A 274 -15.77 10.36 -12.21
CA ARG A 274 -15.67 9.03 -12.86
C ARG A 274 -16.12 7.90 -11.93
N ARG A 275 -15.78 7.97 -10.64
CA ARG A 275 -16.19 6.96 -9.65
C ARG A 275 -17.67 7.02 -9.32
N PHE A 276 -18.28 8.22 -9.31
CA PHE A 276 -19.72 8.37 -9.14
C PHE A 276 -20.47 7.82 -10.35
N ASP A 277 -20.07 8.18 -11.57
CA ASP A 277 -20.65 7.64 -12.80
C ASP A 277 -20.60 6.12 -12.79
N ARG A 278 -19.46 5.54 -12.40
CA ARG A 278 -19.33 4.08 -12.28
C ARG A 278 -20.22 3.46 -11.19
N ARG A 279 -20.55 4.18 -10.12
CA ARG A 279 -21.46 3.65 -9.07
C ARG A 279 -22.90 3.62 -9.54
N ILE A 280 -23.32 4.62 -10.31
CA ILE A 280 -24.67 4.72 -10.89
C ILE A 280 -24.92 3.53 -11.83
N HIS A 281 -23.94 3.19 -12.66
CA HIS A 281 -24.06 2.12 -13.66
C HIS A 281 -23.72 0.71 -13.14
N ASP A 282 -23.31 0.56 -11.87
CA ASP A 282 -22.90 -0.73 -11.27
C ASP A 282 -23.89 -1.16 -10.18
N PRO A 283 -24.75 -2.17 -10.42
CA PRO A 283 -25.75 -2.63 -9.46
C PRO A 283 -25.16 -3.04 -8.10
N LEU A 284 -23.91 -3.50 -8.05
CA LEU A 284 -23.24 -3.91 -6.80
C LEU A 284 -22.73 -2.72 -5.98
N ARG A 285 -22.76 -1.52 -6.55
CA ARG A 285 -22.26 -0.28 -5.94
C ARG A 285 -23.30 0.83 -5.87
N HIS A 286 -24.47 0.63 -6.47
CA HIS A 286 -25.56 1.60 -6.46
C HIS A 286 -25.97 2.01 -5.04
N TRP A 287 -25.94 1.09 -4.07
CA TRP A 287 -26.21 1.39 -2.66
C TRP A 287 -25.23 2.39 -2.01
N LYS A 288 -24.08 2.65 -2.63
CA LYS A 288 -23.06 3.62 -2.17
C LYS A 288 -23.30 5.04 -2.71
N PHE A 289 -24.42 5.26 -3.35
CA PHE A 289 -24.78 6.54 -3.95
C PHE A 289 -25.94 7.13 -3.16
N SER A 290 -25.73 8.32 -2.61
CA SER A 290 -26.74 9.08 -1.88
C SER A 290 -27.00 10.43 -2.56
N GLU A 291 -28.14 11.06 -2.27
CA GLU A 291 -28.46 12.41 -2.78
C GLU A 291 -27.41 13.44 -2.35
N VAL A 292 -26.84 13.29 -1.16
CA VAL A 292 -25.73 14.11 -0.64
C VAL A 292 -24.48 13.98 -1.53
N ASP A 293 -24.21 12.79 -2.07
CA ASP A 293 -23.08 12.56 -2.97
C ASP A 293 -23.24 13.28 -4.31
N MET A 294 -24.47 13.49 -4.80
CA MET A 294 -24.73 14.27 -6.03
C MET A 294 -24.36 15.73 -5.83
N GLN A 295 -24.76 16.31 -4.70
CA GLN A 295 -24.47 17.70 -4.35
C GLN A 295 -22.97 17.91 -4.08
N ALA A 296 -22.24 16.87 -3.66
CA ALA A 296 -20.83 16.97 -3.32
C ALA A 296 -19.90 17.34 -4.50
N GLN A 297 -20.32 17.11 -5.75
CA GLN A 297 -19.58 17.56 -6.94
C GLN A 297 -19.75 19.06 -7.18
N ASP A 298 -20.96 19.58 -6.97
CA ASP A 298 -21.25 21.01 -7.09
C ASP A 298 -20.60 21.78 -5.93
N LEU A 299 -20.63 21.21 -4.72
CA LEU A 299 -20.04 21.78 -3.51
C LEU A 299 -18.53 21.54 -3.39
N TRP A 300 -17.84 21.31 -4.52
CA TRP A 300 -16.42 20.92 -4.51
C TRP A 300 -15.58 21.94 -3.74
N ASP A 301 -15.82 23.22 -3.97
CA ASP A 301 -15.07 24.37 -3.45
C ASP A 301 -15.32 24.62 -1.95
N GLU A 302 -16.52 24.33 -1.45
CA GLU A 302 -16.83 24.40 -0.03
C GLU A 302 -16.13 23.27 0.74
N PHE A 303 -16.16 22.04 0.20
CA PHE A 303 -15.43 20.90 0.77
C PHE A 303 -13.91 21.12 0.76
N SER A 304 -13.43 21.75 -0.31
CA SER A 304 -12.05 22.18 -0.50
C SER A 304 -11.58 23.16 0.57
N GLU A 305 -12.38 24.20 0.84
CA GLU A 305 -12.11 25.19 1.89
C GLU A 305 -12.12 24.54 3.28
N LYS A 306 -13.11 23.68 3.56
CA LYS A 306 -13.18 22.98 4.85
C LYS A 306 -12.04 21.98 5.05
N LYS A 307 -11.60 21.29 3.99
CA LYS A 307 -10.37 20.47 4.02
C LYS A 307 -9.16 21.32 4.37
N TYR A 308 -9.00 22.47 3.72
CA TYR A 308 -7.88 23.37 3.98
C TYR A 308 -7.87 23.84 5.43
N GLU A 309 -9.02 24.28 5.94
CA GLU A 309 -9.18 24.73 7.33
C GLU A 309 -8.87 23.59 8.32
N MET A 310 -9.46 22.42 8.10
CA MET A 310 -9.24 21.22 8.91
C MET A 310 -7.76 20.87 9.00
N LEU A 311 -7.08 20.71 7.85
CA LEU A 311 -5.68 20.31 7.80
C LEU A 311 -4.77 21.35 8.47
N ARG A 312 -5.04 22.64 8.25
CA ARG A 312 -4.25 23.74 8.82
C ARG A 312 -4.36 23.81 10.34
N ARG A 313 -5.56 23.62 10.90
CA ARG A 313 -5.82 23.80 12.34
C ARG A 313 -5.56 22.54 13.16
N THR A 314 -5.70 21.35 12.55
CA THR A 314 -5.76 20.08 13.31
C THR A 314 -4.58 19.15 13.08
N THR A 315 -3.61 19.51 12.23
CA THR A 315 -2.34 18.77 12.20
C THR A 315 -1.49 19.12 13.41
N SER A 316 -0.91 18.12 14.07
CA SER A 316 -0.06 18.32 15.25
C SER A 316 1.15 17.39 15.23
N ARG A 317 2.17 17.67 16.04
CA ARG A 317 3.35 16.81 16.14
C ARG A 317 3.02 15.43 16.73
N SER A 318 2.07 15.36 17.65
CA SER A 318 1.64 14.13 18.32
C SER A 318 0.72 13.27 17.46
N ALA A 319 -0.11 13.91 16.63
CA ALA A 319 -1.04 13.26 15.71
C ALA A 319 -1.06 14.02 14.38
N PRO A 320 -0.07 13.79 13.49
CA PRO A 320 -0.03 14.43 12.19
C PRO A 320 -1.10 13.87 11.25
N TRP A 321 -1.54 14.68 10.31
CA TRP A 321 -2.32 14.21 9.16
C TRP A 321 -1.39 13.67 8.08
N HIS A 322 -1.77 12.52 7.50
CA HIS A 322 -1.17 11.99 6.27
C HIS A 322 -2.14 12.14 5.11
N ILE A 323 -1.75 12.90 4.08
CA ILE A 323 -2.55 13.06 2.87
C ILE A 323 -2.18 11.96 1.89
N VAL A 324 -3.12 11.06 1.61
CA VAL A 324 -2.95 9.95 0.68
C VAL A 324 -3.66 10.29 -0.63
N ARG A 325 -2.90 10.62 -1.69
CA ARG A 325 -3.43 10.74 -3.06
C ARG A 325 -4.00 9.40 -3.48
N SER A 326 -5.26 9.41 -3.90
CA SER A 326 -6.08 8.20 -3.95
C SER A 326 -6.70 7.92 -5.31
N ASP A 327 -6.25 8.60 -6.35
CA ASP A 327 -6.67 8.38 -7.74
C ASP A 327 -6.31 6.96 -8.17
N ASP A 328 -5.05 6.56 -7.95
CA ASP A 328 -4.66 5.15 -7.96
C ASP A 328 -5.01 4.47 -6.63
N LYS A 329 -6.02 3.62 -6.66
CA LYS A 329 -6.48 2.88 -5.47
C LYS A 329 -5.46 1.87 -4.97
N HIS A 330 -4.63 1.27 -5.84
CA HIS A 330 -3.63 0.30 -5.41
C HIS A 330 -2.52 1.01 -4.63
N LEU A 331 -1.96 2.08 -5.20
CA LEU A 331 -0.91 2.87 -4.55
C LEU A 331 -1.39 3.46 -3.23
N ALA A 332 -2.59 4.03 -3.19
CA ALA A 332 -3.17 4.58 -1.96
C ALA A 332 -3.33 3.54 -0.84
N ARG A 333 -3.70 2.30 -1.19
CA ARG A 333 -3.80 1.20 -0.21
C ARG A 333 -2.44 0.81 0.32
N LEU A 334 -1.48 0.64 -0.57
CA LEU A 334 -0.12 0.28 -0.23
C LEU A 334 0.48 1.33 0.70
N GLU A 335 0.33 2.60 0.35
CA GLU A 335 0.86 3.71 1.12
C GLU A 335 0.18 3.86 2.49
N ALA A 336 -1.15 3.70 2.57
CA ALA A 336 -1.85 3.64 3.84
C ALA A 336 -1.34 2.49 4.74
N MET A 337 -1.06 1.30 4.18
CA MET A 337 -0.45 0.20 4.93
C MET A 337 0.95 0.58 5.44
N LYS A 338 1.78 1.21 4.61
CA LYS A 338 3.13 1.66 5.01
C LYS A 338 3.06 2.68 6.15
N ILE A 339 2.16 3.67 6.08
CA ILE A 339 1.96 4.66 7.15
C ILE A 339 1.64 3.96 8.46
N ILE A 340 0.72 2.99 8.45
CA ILE A 340 0.36 2.21 9.64
C ILE A 340 1.56 1.42 10.16
N LEU A 341 2.27 0.71 9.29
CA LEU A 341 3.44 -0.11 9.64
C LEU A 341 4.64 0.73 10.10
N ASN A 342 4.73 1.99 9.70
CA ASN A 342 5.76 2.93 10.15
C ASN A 342 5.42 3.62 11.47
N SER A 343 4.17 3.53 11.94
CA SER A 343 3.74 4.22 13.16
C SER A 343 4.31 3.61 14.45
N VAL A 344 4.75 2.34 14.40
CA VAL A 344 5.31 1.61 15.54
C VAL A 344 6.46 0.73 15.09
N ASP A 345 7.41 0.51 16.00
CA ASP A 345 8.49 -0.45 15.81
C ASP A 345 8.09 -1.79 16.46
N TYR A 346 7.65 -2.73 15.62
CA TYR A 346 7.12 -4.03 16.04
C TYR A 346 8.11 -5.16 15.74
N ASP A 347 8.03 -6.22 16.54
CA ASP A 347 8.95 -7.36 16.42
C ASP A 347 8.75 -8.14 15.12
N GLY A 348 9.86 -8.64 14.57
CA GLY A 348 9.84 -9.53 13.40
C GLY A 348 9.58 -8.82 12.07
N ARG A 349 9.72 -7.49 12.04
CA ARG A 349 9.60 -6.67 10.83
C ARG A 349 10.51 -7.15 9.71
N ASN A 350 9.97 -7.32 8.50
CA ASN A 350 10.74 -7.71 7.33
C ASN A 350 11.36 -6.50 6.61
N TYR A 351 12.59 -6.15 6.98
CA TYR A 351 13.34 -5.04 6.38
C TYR A 351 13.75 -5.24 4.91
N SER A 352 13.43 -6.37 4.27
CA SER A 352 13.58 -6.50 2.82
C SER A 352 12.46 -5.80 2.03
N LEU A 353 11.36 -5.42 2.70
CA LEU A 353 10.26 -4.67 2.08
C LEU A 353 10.57 -3.17 2.08
N ASN A 354 10.04 -2.46 1.09
CA ASN A 354 10.15 -1.01 1.01
C ASN A 354 9.08 -0.35 1.88
N PHE A 355 9.47 0.26 2.99
CA PHE A 355 8.58 1.04 3.84
C PHE A 355 8.74 2.56 3.67
N GLU A 356 9.61 3.01 2.76
CA GLU A 356 9.76 4.42 2.47
C GLU A 356 8.45 4.98 1.92
N ALA A 357 8.11 6.19 2.39
CA ALA A 357 6.94 6.90 1.94
C ALA A 357 7.12 7.27 0.47
N ASN A 358 6.12 6.96 -0.36
CA ASN A 358 6.09 7.50 -1.70
C ASN A 358 5.59 8.96 -1.61
N GLU A 359 6.49 9.93 -1.76
CA GLU A 359 6.16 11.36 -1.59
C GLU A 359 5.17 11.92 -2.62
N ASP A 360 4.91 11.20 -3.72
CA ASP A 360 3.87 11.57 -4.69
C ASP A 360 2.49 11.08 -4.25
N ILE A 361 2.43 10.10 -3.34
CA ILE A 361 1.20 9.50 -2.82
C ILE A 361 0.92 9.97 -1.39
N ASN A 362 1.91 9.91 -0.50
CA ASN A 362 1.85 10.40 0.88
C ASN A 362 2.47 11.78 0.97
N ILE A 363 1.61 12.80 0.92
CA ILE A 363 2.00 14.20 0.88
C ILE A 363 1.93 14.78 2.29
N SER A 364 2.93 15.58 2.66
CA SER A 364 2.90 16.33 3.91
C SER A 364 1.82 17.40 3.90
N VAL A 365 1.26 17.71 5.07
CA VAL A 365 0.24 18.77 5.21
C VAL A 365 0.75 20.10 4.67
N GLN A 366 2.02 20.44 4.90
CA GLN A 366 2.61 21.69 4.41
C GLN A 366 2.61 21.74 2.88
N ARG A 367 3.00 20.66 2.21
CA ARG A 367 2.99 20.58 0.74
C ARG A 367 1.56 20.64 0.19
N GLU A 368 0.61 19.98 0.85
CA GLU A 368 -0.80 20.04 0.46
C GLU A 368 -1.36 21.46 0.56
N LEU A 369 -1.18 22.12 1.71
CA LEU A 369 -1.67 23.49 1.93
C LEU A 369 -1.04 24.49 0.95
N LEU A 370 0.24 24.31 0.60
CA LEU A 370 0.91 25.14 -0.40
C LEU A 370 0.33 24.92 -1.81
N GLN A 371 0.01 23.68 -2.17
CA GLN A 371 -0.62 23.38 -3.46
C GLN A 371 -2.03 23.99 -3.53
N MET A 372 -2.85 23.73 -2.51
CA MET A 372 -4.21 24.27 -2.38
C MET A 372 -4.26 25.80 -2.53
N ARG A 373 -3.29 26.54 -1.95
CA ARG A 373 -3.20 28.00 -2.12
C ARG A 373 -2.83 28.45 -3.53
N LYS A 374 -2.00 27.69 -4.24
CA LYS A 374 -1.46 28.07 -5.56
C LYS A 374 -2.44 27.83 -6.68
N THR A 375 -3.10 26.69 -6.69
CA THR A 375 -3.92 26.25 -7.82
C THR A 375 -5.35 26.77 -7.73
N LYS A 376 -5.84 27.16 -6.53
CA LYS A 376 -7.28 27.25 -6.22
C LYS A 376 -8.06 25.99 -6.60
N ASP A 377 -7.33 24.91 -6.89
CA ASP A 377 -7.81 23.61 -7.30
C ASP A 377 -7.46 22.71 -6.13
N TYR A 378 -8.46 22.48 -5.30
CA TYR A 378 -8.35 22.13 -3.88
C TYR A 378 -8.69 20.67 -3.55
#